data_AF-A0A399ZKZ7-F1
#
_entry.id   AF-A0A399ZKZ7-F1
#
_cell.length_a   1.000
_cell.length_b   1.000
_cell.length_c   1.000
_cell.angle_alpha   90.00
_cell.angle_beta   90.00
_cell.angle_gamma   90.00
#
_symmetry.space_group_name_H-M   'P 1'
#
loop_
_entity.id
_entity.type
_entity.pdbx_description
1 polymer ?
#
loop_
_entity_poly.entity_id
_entity_poly.type
_entity_poly.pdbx_seq_one_letter_code
_entity_poly.pdbx_strand_id
1 'polypeptide(L)'
;MQCGKCGAPVAIRIDLRNDLSVDYETNGRYLRKEIMDSVCFQLMYAQVHFDSGGQVTSQTIERGKILDRAEYDAIKAAWDAPKNEK
;
A
#
# COMPACT_ATOMS: atom_id res chain seq x y z
N MET A 1 3.28 3.38 0.22
CA MET A 1 4.01 2.09 0.32
C MET A 1 5.31 2.16 -0.48
N GLN A 2 6.24 1.24 -0.25
CA GLN A 2 7.51 1.13 -0.97
C GLN A 2 7.59 -0.19 -1.74
N CYS A 3 8.07 -0.16 -2.98
CA CYS A 3 8.34 -1.38 -3.75
C CYS A 3 9.53 -2.14 -3.16
N GLY A 4 9.36 -3.44 -2.89
CA GLY A 4 10.40 -4.28 -2.29
C GLY A 4 11.56 -4.63 -3.23
N LYS A 5 11.41 -4.38 -4.54
CA LYS A 5 12.46 -4.65 -5.54
C LYS A 5 13.28 -3.40 -5.88
N CYS A 6 12.63 -2.32 -6.33
CA CYS A 6 13.34 -1.11 -6.77
C CYS A 6 13.34 0.02 -5.73
N GLY A 7 12.62 -0.12 -4.62
CA GLY A 7 12.53 0.91 -3.58
C GLY A 7 11.63 2.10 -3.92
N ALA A 8 10.98 2.10 -5.09
CA ALA A 8 10.14 3.22 -5.52
C ALA A 8 8.96 3.46 -4.56
N PRO A 9 8.67 4.72 -4.19
CA PRO A 9 7.49 5.08 -3.41
C PRO A 9 6.24 5.01 -4.27
N VAL A 10 5.25 4.22 -3.85
CA VAL A 10 3.96 4.05 -4.53
C VAL A 10 2.84 4.54 -3.63
N ALA A 11 2.00 5.43 -4.17
CA ALA A 11 0.76 5.87 -3.53
C ALA A 11 -0.43 5.17 -4.18
N ILE A 12 -1.33 4.64 -3.37
CA ILE A 12 -2.59 4.06 -3.81
C ILE A 12 -3.75 4.77 -3.12
N ARG A 13 -4.86 4.93 -3.83
CA ARG A 13 -6.13 5.41 -3.26
C ARG A 13 -7.01 4.21 -2.94
N ILE A 14 -7.63 4.25 -1.77
CA ILE A 14 -8.64 3.29 -1.35
C ILE A 14 -9.91 4.07 -1.00
N ASP A 15 -11.04 3.65 -1.55
CA ASP A 15 -12.37 4.13 -1.20
C ASP A 15 -13.07 3.11 -0.30
N LEU A 16 -13.22 3.42 0.99
CA LEU A 16 -13.79 2.50 1.96
C LEU A 16 -15.26 2.10 1.69
N ARG A 17 -15.97 2.81 0.80
CA ARG A 17 -17.35 2.47 0.44
C ARG A 17 -17.45 1.51 -0.75
N ASN A 18 -16.47 1.56 -1.65
CA ASN A 18 -16.55 0.89 -2.94
C ASN A 18 -15.47 -0.19 -3.13
N ASP A 19 -14.31 -0.04 -2.48
CA ASP A 19 -13.19 -0.97 -2.63
C ASP A 19 -13.21 -2.13 -1.60
N LEU A 20 -14.06 -2.05 -0.57
CA LEU A 20 -14.12 -3.06 0.48
C LEU A 20 -15.09 -4.19 0.13
N SER A 21 -14.66 -5.41 0.41
CA SER A 21 -15.50 -6.61 0.41
C SER A 21 -16.00 -6.91 1.82
N VAL A 22 -17.16 -7.56 1.92
CA VAL A 22 -17.69 -8.06 3.20
C VAL A 22 -17.00 -9.36 3.57
N ASP A 23 -16.54 -9.45 4.82
CA ASP A 23 -16.09 -10.70 5.43
C ASP A 23 -17.27 -11.31 6.21
N TYR A 24 -17.88 -12.37 5.66
CA TYR A 24 -19.03 -13.02 6.27
C TYR A 24 -18.68 -13.91 7.46
N GLU A 25 -17.41 -14.32 7.62
CA GLU A 25 -16.99 -15.16 8.73
C GLU A 25 -16.76 -14.33 10.00
N THR A 26 -16.17 -13.15 9.84
CA THR A 26 -15.87 -12.25 10.96
C THR A 26 -16.91 -11.15 11.15
N ASN A 27 -17.92 -11.07 10.27
CA ASN A 27 -18.87 -9.95 10.16
C ASN A 27 -18.15 -8.59 9.99
N GLY A 28 -16.94 -8.63 9.40
CA GLY A 28 -16.08 -7.49 9.16
C GLY A 28 -16.03 -7.10 7.69
N ARG A 29 -14.95 -6.42 7.31
CA ARG A 29 -14.67 -6.08 5.90
C ARG A 29 -13.22 -6.36 5.58
N TYR A 30 -12.90 -6.54 4.31
CA TYR A 30 -11.53 -6.69 3.88
C TYR A 30 -11.30 -6.01 2.53
N LEU A 31 -10.06 -5.61 2.30
CA LEU A 31 -9.56 -5.10 1.04
C LEU A 31 -8.49 -6.04 0.53
N ARG A 32 -8.55 -6.39 -0.75
CA ARG A 32 -7.41 -6.96 -1.49
C ARG A 32 -7.12 -6.05 -2.68
N LYS A 33 -5.88 -5.56 -2.77
CA LYS A 33 -5.47 -4.69 -3.86
C LYS A 33 -4.20 -5.24 -4.53
N GLU A 34 -4.27 -5.36 -5.84
CA GLU A 34 -3.12 -5.61 -6.70
C GLU A 34 -2.53 -4.27 -7.13
N ILE A 35 -1.22 -4.13 -6.97
CA ILE A 35 -0.54 -2.84 -7.11
C ILE A 35 0.69 -3.06 -7.98
N MET A 36 0.75 -2.37 -9.11
CA MET A 36 1.90 -2.39 -10.00
C MET A 36 2.61 -1.04 -9.93
N ASP A 37 3.91 -1.06 -9.67
CA ASP A 37 4.73 0.14 -9.76
C ASP A 37 5.04 0.51 -11.22
N SER A 38 5.35 1.78 -11.48
CA SER A 38 5.64 2.29 -12.84
C SER A 38 7.14 2.25 -13.22
N VAL A 39 8.00 1.67 -12.38
CA VAL A 39 9.46 1.73 -12.51
C VAL A 39 10.04 0.37 -12.90
N CYS A 40 9.81 -0.64 -12.07
CA CYS A 40 10.25 -2.02 -12.27
C CYS A 40 9.10 -3.00 -12.53
N PHE A 41 7.86 -2.49 -12.55
CA PHE A 41 6.62 -3.22 -12.85
C PHE A 41 6.42 -4.45 -11.97
N GLN A 42 6.90 -4.40 -10.73
CA GLN A 42 6.67 -5.47 -9.79
C GLN A 42 5.23 -5.43 -9.29
N LEU A 43 4.52 -6.55 -9.46
CA LEU A 43 3.21 -6.75 -8.88
C LEU A 43 3.36 -7.01 -7.37
N MET A 44 2.62 -6.23 -6.59
CA MET A 44 2.54 -6.28 -5.14
C MET A 44 1.09 -6.50 -4.72
N TYR A 45 0.89 -7.16 -3.59
CA TYR A 45 -0.43 -7.52 -3.09
C TYR A 45 -0.60 -6.97 -1.68
N ALA A 46 -1.56 -6.08 -1.50
CA ALA A 46 -1.91 -5.54 -0.20
C ALA A 46 -3.23 -6.16 0.28
N GLN A 47 -3.26 -6.60 1.54
CA GLN A 47 -4.47 -7.06 2.21
C GLN A 47 -4.68 -6.25 3.48
N VAL A 48 -5.90 -5.78 3.69
CA VAL A 48 -6.30 -5.05 4.89
C VAL A 48 -7.60 -5.63 5.40
N HIS A 49 -7.63 -5.99 6.68
CA HIS A 49 -8.85 -6.43 7.36
C HIS A 49 -9.36 -5.31 8.27
N PHE A 50 -10.68 -5.22 8.34
CA PHE A 50 -11.42 -4.28 9.14
C PHE A 50 -12.42 -5.03 10.01
N ASP A 51 -12.66 -4.53 11.22
CA ASP A 51 -13.77 -4.99 12.05
C ASP A 51 -15.13 -4.49 11.53
N SER A 52 -16.20 -4.87 12.23
CA SER A 52 -17.56 -4.44 11.92
C SER A 52 -17.78 -2.92 12.09
N GLY A 53 -16.95 -2.25 12.90
CA GLY A 53 -16.94 -0.80 13.11
C GLY A 53 -16.11 -0.03 12.07
N GLY A 54 -15.44 -0.74 11.16
CA GLY A 54 -14.58 -0.14 10.13
C GLY A 54 -13.18 0.22 10.62
N GLN A 55 -12.76 -0.24 11.79
CA GLN A 55 -11.38 -0.08 12.27
C GLN A 55 -10.48 -1.13 11.65
N VAL A 56 -9.25 -0.73 11.29
CA VAL A 56 -8.25 -1.65 10.75
C VAL A 56 -7.77 -2.60 11.83
N THR A 57 -7.88 -3.91 11.58
CA THR A 57 -7.44 -4.97 12.50
C THR A 57 -6.14 -5.63 12.04
N SER A 58 -5.88 -5.66 10.74
CA SER A 58 -4.66 -6.22 10.17
C SER A 58 -4.32 -5.56 8.83
N GLN A 59 -3.02 -5.39 8.57
CA GLN A 59 -2.49 -4.91 7.30
C GLN A 59 -1.27 -5.74 6.91
N THR A 60 -1.30 -6.31 5.71
CA THR A 60 -0.18 -7.05 5.15
C THR A 60 0.09 -6.60 3.73
N ILE A 61 1.35 -6.72 3.34
CA ILE A 61 1.79 -6.49 1.98
C ILE A 61 2.81 -7.54 1.59
N GLU A 62 2.65 -8.06 0.38
CA GLU A 62 3.65 -8.91 -0.25
C GLU A 62 4.50 -8.08 -1.21
N ARG A 63 5.81 -8.36 -1.21
CA ARG A 63 6.79 -7.78 -2.13
C ARG A 63 6.90 -6.25 -2.04
N GLY A 64 6.56 -5.69 -0.89
CA GLY A 64 6.66 -4.27 -0.58
C GLY A 64 6.70 -4.00 0.92
N LYS A 65 6.70 -2.72 1.28
CA LYS A 65 6.58 -2.25 2.67
C LYS A 65 5.43 -1.23 2.76
N ILE A 66 4.51 -1.43 3.71
CA ILE A 66 3.50 -0.41 4.04
C ILE A 66 4.23 0.75 4.71
N LEU A 67 3.90 1.97 4.29
CA LEU A 67 4.49 3.19 4.82
C LEU A 67 3.37 4.02 5.42
N ASP A 68 3.65 4.67 6.54
CA ASP A 68 2.83 5.79 6.97
C ASP A 68 3.04 7.02 6.07
N ARG A 69 2.35 8.12 6.40
CA ARG A 69 2.42 9.33 5.60
C ARG A 69 3.81 9.99 5.64
N ALA A 70 4.44 10.04 6.82
CA ALA A 70 5.72 10.70 7.01
C ALA A 70 6.85 9.91 6.33
N GLU A 71 6.85 8.58 6.47
CA GLU A 71 7.79 7.69 5.79
C GLU A 71 7.65 7.80 4.26
N TYR A 72 6.42 7.85 3.75
CA TYR A 72 6.17 8.02 2.31
C TYR A 72 6.72 9.34 1.80
N ASP A 73 6.42 10.45 2.48
CA ASP A 73 6.87 11.77 2.07
C ASP A 73 8.41 11.88 2.11
N ALA A 74 9.07 11.26 3.11
CA ALA A 74 10.53 11.20 3.20
C ALA A 74 11.17 10.39 2.06
N ILE A 75 10.66 9.18 1.78
CA ILE A 75 11.16 8.34 0.69
C ILE A 75 10.89 9.01 -0.67
N LYS A 76 9.73 9.64 -0.83
CA LYS A 76 9.38 10.39 -2.04
C LYS A 76 10.31 11.57 -2.28
N ALA A 77 10.58 12.38 -1.26
CA ALA A 77 11.54 13.47 -1.36
C ALA A 77 12.94 12.97 -1.74
N ALA A 78 13.40 11.86 -1.14
CA ALA A 78 14.69 11.26 -1.46
C ALA A 78 14.74 10.64 -2.87
N TRP A 79 13.63 10.09 -3.35
CA TRP A 79 13.50 9.51 -4.69
C TRP A 79 13.45 10.57 -5.80
N ASP A 80 12.71 11.66 -5.55
CA ASP A 80 12.54 12.77 -6.48
C ASP A 80 13.75 13.73 -6.49
N ALA A 81 14.63 13.65 -5.47
CA ALA A 81 15.86 14.42 -5.44
C ALA A 81 16.71 14.09 -6.68
N PRO A 82 17.23 15.10 -7.40
CA PRO A 82 18.07 14.85 -8.55
C PRO A 82 19.26 14.00 -8.12
N LYS A 83 19.42 12.83 -8.75
CA LYS A 83 20.66 12.07 -8.65
C LYS A 83 21.74 12.94 -9.27
N ASN A 84 22.47 13.68 -8.44
CA ASN A 84 23.62 14.44 -8.88
C ASN A 84 24.62 13.45 -9.48
N GLU A 85 24.65 13.44 -10.80
CA GLU A 85 25.63 12.78 -11.64
C GLU A 85 27.00 13.37 -11.28
N LYS A 86 27.90 12.52 -10.79
CA LYS A 86 29.34 12.77 -10.72
C LYS A 86 30.02 11.78 -11.64
#